data_AF-A0A535RDD1-F1
#
_entry.id   AF-A0A535RDD1-F1
#
_cell.length_a   1.000
_cell.length_b   1.000
_cell.length_c   1.000
_cell.angle_alpha   90.00
_cell.angle_beta   90.00
_cell.angle_gamma   90.00
#
_symmetry.space_group_name_H-M   'P 1'
#
loop_
_entity.id
_entity.type
_entity.pdbx_description
1 polymer ?
#
loop_
_entity_poly.entity_id
_entity_poly.type
_entity_poly.pdbx_seq_one_letter_code
_entity_poly.pdbx_strand_id
1 'polypeptide(L)'
;MTGGTAVVLGDPGRWICSGMSGGVVYLRHDPARGLDDAGLRDRFAKGAKVHMRPARDEDLPALRELIDAYADALSASDQPEAAGYVRALLDDPAANFRAIRPGADITDQTVSTE
;
A
#
# COMPACT_ATOMS: atom_id res chain seq x y z
N MET A 1 -0.56 8.52 -8.89
CA MET A 1 -1.48 7.38 -9.12
C MET A 1 -2.89 7.95 -9.27
N THR A 2 -3.56 7.65 -10.37
CA THR A 2 -4.93 8.13 -10.69
C THR A 2 -5.99 7.02 -10.58
N GLY A 3 -5.57 5.78 -10.33
CA GLY A 3 -6.42 4.61 -10.18
C GLY A 3 -5.59 3.35 -9.94
N GLY A 4 -6.26 2.22 -9.68
CA GLY A 4 -5.63 0.91 -9.47
C GLY A 4 -5.19 0.63 -8.03
N THR A 5 -4.48 -0.49 -7.88
CA THR A 5 -4.00 -1.02 -6.59
C THR A 5 -2.50 -1.31 -6.69
N ALA A 6 -1.73 -0.92 -5.68
CA ALA A 6 -0.32 -1.31 -5.56
C ALA A 6 0.01 -1.79 -4.15
N VAL A 7 0.99 -2.69 -4.03
CA VAL A 7 1.55 -3.15 -2.75
C VAL A 7 3.05 -2.90 -2.76
N VAL A 8 3.59 -2.36 -1.66
CA VAL A 8 5.02 -2.16 -1.46
C VAL A 8 5.44 -2.93 -0.20
N LEU A 9 6.20 -4.01 -0.41
CA LEU A 9 6.70 -4.89 0.66
C LEU A 9 8.03 -4.45 1.28
N GLY A 10 8.65 -3.42 0.70
CA GLY A 10 9.89 -2.83 1.18
C GLY A 10 9.70 -1.41 1.69
N ASP A 11 10.83 -0.72 1.84
CA ASP A 11 10.87 0.69 2.20
C ASP A 11 10.42 1.56 1.01
N PRO A 12 9.32 2.33 1.12
CA PRO A 12 8.93 3.27 0.08
C PRO A 12 9.91 4.44 0.05
N GLY A 13 10.50 4.72 -1.10
CA GLY A 13 11.39 5.87 -1.28
C GLY A 13 10.73 7.21 -0.91
N ARG A 14 11.56 8.24 -0.69
CA ARG A 14 11.08 9.60 -0.40
C ARG A 14 10.17 10.12 -1.51
N TRP A 15 9.24 10.99 -1.13
CA TRP A 15 8.28 11.67 -2.01
C TRP A 15 7.24 10.75 -2.64
N ILE A 16 6.92 9.62 -1.99
CA ILE A 16 5.84 8.74 -2.44
C ILE A 16 4.48 9.46 -2.35
N CYS A 17 3.52 9.00 -3.17
CA CYS A 17 2.16 9.54 -3.25
C CYS A 17 2.07 11.00 -3.73
N SER A 18 3.14 11.56 -4.32
CA SER A 18 3.08 12.85 -5.01
C SER A 18 2.04 12.82 -6.14
N GLY A 19 1.09 13.75 -6.12
CA GLY A 19 0.02 13.84 -7.12
C GLY A 19 -0.93 12.63 -7.15
N MET A 20 -1.04 11.86 -6.06
CA MET A 20 -2.02 10.77 -5.98
C MET A 20 -3.44 11.35 -5.92
N SER A 21 -4.29 10.94 -6.86
CA SER A 21 -5.69 11.37 -6.97
C SER A 21 -6.69 10.22 -7.08
N GLY A 22 -6.23 8.98 -7.18
CA GLY A 22 -7.08 7.80 -7.24
C GLY A 22 -6.34 6.53 -6.85
N GLY A 23 -7.09 5.45 -6.64
CA GLY A 23 -6.56 4.13 -6.30
C GLY A 23 -6.17 3.97 -4.83
N VAL A 24 -5.43 2.88 -4.54
CA VAL A 24 -4.90 2.57 -3.21
C VAL A 24 -3.47 2.03 -3.32
N VAL A 25 -2.62 2.48 -2.41
CA VAL A 25 -1.28 1.92 -2.19
C VAL A 25 -1.28 1.26 -0.81
N TYR A 26 -0.92 -0.01 -0.74
CA TYR A 26 -0.68 -0.70 0.52
C TYR A 26 0.82 -0.72 0.81
N LEU A 27 1.23 -0.14 1.93
CA LEU A 27 2.63 -0.13 2.38
C LEU A 27 2.80 -1.14 3.51
N ARG A 28 3.91 -1.89 3.50
CA ARG A 28 4.31 -2.75 4.62
C ARG A 28 4.50 -1.90 5.88
N HIS A 29 3.88 -2.34 6.97
CA HIS A 29 4.01 -1.76 8.31
C HIS A 29 4.89 -2.64 9.20
N ASP A 30 6.18 -2.30 9.27
CA ASP A 30 7.19 -3.06 10.01
C ASP A 30 7.99 -2.12 10.94
N PRO A 31 7.52 -1.93 12.19
CA PRO A 31 8.16 -1.02 13.14
C PRO A 31 9.62 -1.38 13.43
N ALA A 32 9.97 -2.67 13.43
CA ALA A 32 11.34 -3.12 13.69
C ALA A 32 12.33 -2.65 12.61
N ARG A 33 11.82 -2.30 11.41
CA ARG A 33 12.60 -1.78 10.29
C ARG A 33 12.40 -0.28 10.07
N GLY A 34 11.77 0.44 11.01
CA GLY A 34 11.45 1.86 10.87
C GLY A 34 10.35 2.16 9.83
N LEU A 35 9.57 1.14 9.44
CA LEU A 35 8.38 1.28 8.61
C LEU A 35 7.13 1.33 9.48
N ASP A 36 7.22 2.09 10.57
CA ASP A 36 6.06 2.42 11.40
C ASP A 36 5.27 3.59 10.82
N ASP A 37 4.21 3.95 11.51
CA ASP A 37 3.33 5.06 11.17
C ASP A 37 4.06 6.41 10.96
N ALA A 38 5.12 6.70 11.72
CA ALA A 38 5.87 7.96 11.59
C ALA A 38 6.88 7.88 10.43
N GLY A 39 7.61 6.77 10.34
CA GLY A 39 8.58 6.50 9.28
C GLY A 39 7.95 6.47 7.90
N LEU A 40 6.76 5.87 7.75
CA LEU A 40 6.01 5.90 6.49
C LEU A 40 5.57 7.33 6.14
N ARG A 41 5.12 8.12 7.12
CA ARG A 41 4.71 9.51 6.88
C ARG A 41 5.88 10.41 6.46
N ASP A 42 7.11 10.19 6.96
CA ASP A 42 8.31 10.94 6.53
C ASP A 42 8.62 10.77 5.03
N ARG A 43 8.15 9.67 4.44
CA ARG A 43 8.36 9.37 3.01
C ARG A 43 7.32 10.01 2.11
N PHE A 44 6.18 10.44 2.66
CA PHE A 44 5.15 11.08 1.85
C PHE A 44 5.66 12.39 1.28
N ALA A 45 5.26 12.69 0.04
CA ALA A 45 5.55 13.99 -0.50
C ALA A 45 4.88 15.08 0.35
N LYS A 46 5.59 16.21 0.61
CA LYS A 46 5.08 17.33 1.42
C LYS A 46 3.69 17.84 1.00
N GLY A 47 3.35 17.75 -0.29
CA GLY A 47 2.04 18.15 -0.84
C GLY A 47 1.06 17.00 -1.07
N ALA A 48 1.37 15.77 -0.64
CA ALA A 48 0.49 14.63 -0.83
C ALA A 48 -0.77 14.80 0.04
N LYS A 49 -1.93 15.00 -0.59
CA LYS A 49 -3.22 14.97 0.12
C LYS A 49 -3.75 13.53 0.11
N VAL A 50 -3.15 12.71 0.96
CA VAL A 50 -3.52 11.30 1.12
C VAL A 50 -3.80 11.01 2.59
N HIS A 51 -4.63 10.00 2.84
CA HIS A 51 -4.86 9.47 4.18
C HIS A 51 -4.25 8.08 4.28
N MET A 52 -3.63 7.82 5.43
CA MET A 52 -3.06 6.52 5.77
C MET A 52 -3.82 5.94 6.96
N ARG A 53 -4.25 4.68 6.83
CA ARG A 53 -4.89 3.90 7.90
C ARG A 53 -4.42 2.45 7.90
N PRO A 54 -4.54 1.69 9.00
CA PRO A 54 -4.43 0.23 8.96
C PRO A 54 -5.36 -0.36 7.89
N ALA A 55 -4.92 -1.47 7.27
CA ALA A 55 -5.79 -2.24 6.38
C ALA A 55 -6.99 -2.79 7.15
N ARG A 56 -8.12 -2.96 6.45
CA ARG A 56 -9.39 -3.46 6.99
C ARG A 56 -9.92 -4.57 6.09
N ASP A 57 -11.03 -5.18 6.48
CA ASP A 57 -11.67 -6.28 5.73
C ASP A 57 -11.97 -5.91 4.26
N GLU A 58 -12.35 -4.66 4.00
CA GLU A 58 -12.58 -4.14 2.64
C GLU A 58 -11.33 -4.14 1.74
N ASP A 59 -10.13 -4.13 2.33
CA ASP A 59 -8.86 -4.11 1.61
C ASP A 59 -8.33 -5.52 1.33
N LEU A 60 -8.81 -6.52 2.07
CA LEU A 60 -8.31 -7.90 2.02
C LEU A 60 -8.41 -8.55 0.63
N PRO A 61 -9.50 -8.40 -0.15
CA PRO A 61 -9.58 -8.99 -1.48
C PRO A 61 -8.45 -8.50 -2.41
N ALA A 62 -8.19 -7.19 -2.42
CA ALA A 62 -7.17 -6.58 -3.26
C ALA A 62 -5.74 -6.91 -2.78
N LEU A 63 -5.52 -6.95 -1.46
CA LEU A 63 -4.26 -7.42 -0.88
C LEU A 63 -4.00 -8.88 -1.23
N ARG A 64 -5.00 -9.75 -1.08
CA ARG A 64 -4.90 -11.17 -1.36
C ARG A 64 -4.53 -11.42 -2.82
N GLU A 65 -5.22 -10.78 -3.76
CA GLU A 65 -4.94 -10.89 -5.19
C GLU A 65 -3.46 -10.63 -5.52
N LEU A 66 -2.93 -9.50 -5.03
CA LEU A 66 -1.55 -9.11 -5.34
C LEU A 66 -0.50 -9.92 -4.57
N ILE A 67 -0.76 -10.25 -3.30
CA ILE A 67 0.16 -11.04 -2.47
C ILE A 67 0.22 -12.49 -2.94
N ASP A 68 -0.92 -13.12 -3.26
CA ASP A 68 -0.93 -14.50 -3.74
C ASP A 68 -0.24 -14.62 -5.09
N ALA A 69 -0.50 -13.69 -6.02
CA ALA A 69 0.20 -13.65 -7.30
C ALA A 69 1.72 -13.50 -7.13
N TYR A 70 2.17 -12.67 -6.20
CA TYR A 70 3.60 -12.51 -5.91
C TYR A 70 4.19 -13.75 -5.24
N ALA A 71 3.47 -14.38 -4.31
CA ALA A 71 3.88 -15.61 -3.65
C ALA A 71 4.02 -16.78 -4.65
N ASP A 72 3.12 -16.87 -5.63
CA ASP A 72 3.19 -17.85 -6.70
C ASP A 72 4.41 -17.61 -7.59
N ALA A 73 4.70 -16.36 -7.95
CA ALA A 73 5.90 -16.00 -8.70
C ALA A 73 7.19 -16.34 -7.94
N LEU A 74 7.23 -16.10 -6.62
CA LEU A 74 8.35 -16.50 -5.76
C LEU A 74 8.51 -18.02 -5.70
N SER A 75 7.41 -18.76 -5.54
CA SER A 75 7.40 -20.22 -5.51
C SER A 75 7.91 -20.81 -6.83
N ALA A 76 7.46 -20.27 -7.96
CA ALA A 76 7.92 -20.65 -9.30
C ALA A 76 9.40 -20.31 -9.55
N SER A 77 9.96 -19.40 -8.76
CA SER A 77 11.36 -18.98 -8.81
C SER A 77 12.22 -19.63 -7.71
N ASP A 78 11.81 -20.79 -7.21
CA ASP A 78 12.50 -21.60 -6.19
C ASP A 78 12.76 -20.86 -4.86
N GLN A 79 11.85 -19.97 -4.48
CA GLN A 79 11.88 -19.22 -3.20
C GLN A 79 10.65 -19.53 -2.32
N PRO A 80 10.44 -20.79 -1.92
CA PRO A 80 9.24 -21.20 -1.19
C PRO A 80 9.14 -20.55 0.20
N GLU A 81 10.26 -20.31 0.87
CA GLU A 81 10.27 -19.64 2.18
C GLU A 81 9.81 -18.19 2.07
N ALA A 82 10.29 -17.46 1.05
CA ALA A 82 9.85 -16.09 0.79
C ALA A 82 8.38 -16.04 0.40
N ALA A 83 7.90 -16.99 -0.40
CA ALA A 83 6.49 -17.12 -0.77
C ALA A 83 5.59 -17.35 0.46
N GLY A 84 6.01 -18.24 1.36
CA GLY A 84 5.32 -18.49 2.63
C GLY A 84 5.30 -17.25 3.52
N TYR A 85 6.43 -16.55 3.63
CA TYR A 85 6.52 -15.31 4.41
C TYR A 85 5.56 -14.23 3.90
N VAL A 86 5.52 -13.96 2.58
CA VAL A 86 4.62 -12.91 2.07
C VAL A 86 3.15 -13.27 2.22
N ARG A 87 2.78 -14.55 2.09
CA ARG A 87 1.39 -15.02 2.35
C ARG A 87 0.99 -14.83 3.81
N ALA A 88 1.89 -15.13 4.75
CA ALA A 88 1.62 -14.97 6.18
C ALA A 88 1.34 -13.51 6.58
N LEU A 89 1.75 -12.52 5.78
CA LEU A 89 1.39 -11.12 6.03
C LEU A 89 -0.13 -10.87 5.95
N LEU A 90 -0.88 -11.73 5.24
CA LEU A 90 -2.33 -11.65 5.14
C LEU A 90 -3.06 -12.19 6.38
N ASP A 91 -2.37 -12.84 7.32
CA ASP A 91 -2.99 -13.38 8.53
C ASP A 91 -3.45 -12.26 9.48
N ASP A 92 -2.71 -11.15 9.51
CA ASP A 92 -3.11 -9.92 10.18
C ASP A 92 -2.79 -8.68 9.29
N PRO A 93 -3.66 -8.37 8.32
CA PRO A 93 -3.43 -7.26 7.41
C PRO A 93 -3.37 -5.90 8.12
N ALA A 94 -4.11 -5.74 9.22
CA ALA A 94 -4.15 -4.50 9.98
C ALA A 94 -2.82 -4.22 10.68
N ALA A 95 -2.17 -5.26 11.21
CA ALA A 95 -0.82 -5.16 11.75
C ALA A 95 0.25 -5.00 10.66
N ASN A 96 0.07 -5.66 9.51
CA ASN A 96 1.11 -5.78 8.50
C ASN A 96 1.10 -4.72 7.40
N PHE A 97 -0.01 -4.01 7.21
CA PHE A 97 -0.16 -3.04 6.12
C PHE A 97 -0.79 -1.72 6.55
N ARG A 98 -0.46 -0.68 5.80
CA ARG A 98 -1.18 0.60 5.77
C ARG A 98 -1.77 0.83 4.40
N ALA A 99 -3.06 1.13 4.36
CA ALA A 99 -3.76 1.56 3.15
C ALA A 99 -3.65 3.08 3.01
N ILE A 100 -3.12 3.52 1.87
CA ILE A 100 -2.97 4.93 1.51
C ILE A 100 -3.93 5.22 0.36
N ARG A 101 -4.82 6.18 0.57
CA ARG A 101 -5.84 6.61 -0.41
C ARG A 101 -5.80 8.13 -0.55
N PRO A 102 -6.18 8.70 -1.73
CA PRO A 102 -6.31 10.15 -1.87
C PRO A 102 -7.36 10.70 -0.90
N GLY A 103 -7.18 11.96 -0.50
CA GLY A 103 -8.19 12.69 0.25
C GLY A 103 -9.46 12.92 -0.56
N ALA A 104 -10.61 12.95 0.11
CA ALA A 104 -11.93 13.11 -0.52
C ALA A 104 -12.00 14.39 -1.39
N ASP A 105 -11.36 15.47 -0.94
CA ASP A 105 -11.31 16.76 -1.65
C ASP A 105 -10.57 16.69 -3.01
N ILE A 106 -9.76 15.64 -3.25
CA ILE A 106 -9.08 15.45 -4.55
C ILE A 106 -9.93 14.59 -5.51
N THR A 107 -10.73 13.66 -4.98
CA THR A 107 -11.52 12.73 -5.81
C THR A 107 -12.77 13.37 -6.41
N ASP A 108 -13.21 14.52 -5.87
CA ASP A 108 -14.31 15.30 -6.43
C ASP A 108 -13.80 16.22 -7.55
N GLN A 109 -13.51 15.63 -8.71
CA GLN A 109 -13.11 16.34 -9.94
C GLN A 109 -14.30 16.60 -10.87
N THR A 110 -15.45 17.02 -10.31
CA THR A 110 -16.60 17.45 -11.12
C THR A 110 -16.51 18.89 -11.63
N VAL A 111 -15.41 19.61 -11.36
CA VAL A 111 -15.20 20.94 -11.97
C VAL A 111 -14.68 20.78 -13.40
N SER A 112 -15.63 20.52 -14.30
CA SER A 112 -15.50 20.75 -15.72
C SER A 112 -15.37 22.27 -15.93
N THR A 113 -14.16 22.76 -16.18
CA THR A 113 -13.99 24.12 -16.72
C THR A 113 -14.44 24.12 -18.18
N GLU A 114 -15.60 24.71 -18.44
CA GLU A 114 -15.94 25.34 -19.73
C GLU A 114 -15.02 26.55 -20.00
#